data_AF-A0ABD1P3G4-F1
#
_entry.id   AF-A0ABD1P3G4-F1
#
_cell.length_a   1.000
_cell.length_b   1.000
_cell.length_c   1.000
_cell.angle_alpha   90.00
_cell.angle_beta   90.00
_cell.angle_gamma   90.00
#
_symmetry.space_group_name_H-M   'P 1'
#
loop_
_entity.id
_entity.type
_entity.pdbx_description
1 polymer ?
#
loop_
_entity_poly.entity_id
_entity_poly.type
_entity_poly.pdbx_seq_one_letter_code
_entity_poly.pdbx_strand_id
1 'polypeptide(L)'
;MNEQLEEKIEEMDGLEDINKQLLTKELLSNDELQKARKELITGLNEMLNSSRVNIGIKRMGEIDEKAFQNIVKHKFPPEEAEIKTIELCSLWQEKLKNPDFYPFKIIHNDGKHEEVLYKDDESQYKLKDEWEG
;
A
#
# COMPACT_ATOMS: atom_id res chain seq x y z
N MET A 1 -10.15 -49.44 25.72
CA MET A 1 -10.88 -48.68 24.68
C MET A 1 -11.45 -47.38 25.23
N ASN A 2 -11.94 -47.32 26.47
CA ASN A 2 -12.35 -46.06 27.13
C ASN A 2 -11.17 -45.14 27.49
N GLU A 3 -10.05 -45.64 28.00
CA GLU A 3 -8.88 -44.79 28.37
C GLU A 3 -8.32 -44.00 27.17
N GLN A 4 -8.17 -44.65 26.01
CA GLN A 4 -7.73 -43.97 24.77
C GLN A 4 -8.72 -42.91 24.27
N LEU A 5 -10.01 -43.08 24.60
CA LEU A 5 -11.04 -42.11 24.25
C LEU A 5 -10.99 -40.91 25.23
N GLU A 6 -10.79 -41.17 26.52
CA GLU A 6 -10.62 -40.14 27.54
C GLU A 6 -9.35 -39.31 27.32
N GLU A 7 -8.22 -39.95 27.03
CA GLU A 7 -6.95 -39.27 26.70
C GLU A 7 -7.11 -38.35 25.49
N LYS A 8 -7.81 -38.80 24.44
CA LYS A 8 -8.10 -37.98 23.26
C LYS A 8 -9.02 -36.79 23.55
N ILE A 9 -9.96 -36.93 24.47
CA ILE A 9 -10.85 -35.83 24.88
C ILE A 9 -10.05 -34.78 25.64
N GLU A 10 -9.20 -35.20 26.57
CA GLU A 10 -8.33 -34.29 27.33
C GLU A 10 -7.32 -33.57 26.42
N GLU A 11 -6.72 -34.27 25.45
CA GLU A 11 -5.87 -33.65 24.42
C GLU A 11 -6.63 -32.62 23.58
N MET A 12 -7.86 -32.94 23.18
CA MET A 12 -8.70 -32.05 22.38
C MET A 12 -9.06 -30.77 23.16
N ASP A 13 -9.46 -30.91 24.42
CA ASP A 13 -9.76 -29.78 25.30
C ASP A 13 -8.52 -28.89 25.50
N GLY A 14 -7.35 -29.50 25.70
CA GLY A 14 -6.08 -28.76 25.79
C GLY A 14 -5.74 -28.00 24.52
N LEU A 15 -5.95 -28.60 23.34
CA LEU A 15 -5.75 -27.94 22.05
C LEU A 15 -6.74 -26.79 21.82
N GLU A 16 -8.01 -26.96 22.22
CA GLU A 16 -9.00 -25.88 22.15
C GLU A 16 -8.61 -24.70 23.02
N ASP A 17 -8.14 -24.95 24.23
CA ASP A 17 -7.74 -23.89 25.17
C ASP A 17 -6.51 -23.14 24.67
N ILE A 18 -5.51 -23.84 24.14
CA ILE A 18 -4.35 -23.20 23.49
C ILE A 18 -4.81 -22.36 22.30
N ASN A 19 -5.73 -22.86 21.47
CA ASN A 19 -6.22 -22.13 20.31
C ASN A 19 -6.98 -20.85 20.72
N LYS A 20 -7.83 -20.92 21.75
CA LYS A 20 -8.52 -19.75 22.33
C LYS A 20 -7.52 -18.71 22.84
N GLN A 21 -6.46 -19.15 23.52
CA GLN A 21 -5.41 -18.26 24.02
C GLN A 21 -4.63 -17.60 22.88
N LEU A 22 -4.25 -18.38 21.85
CA LEU A 22 -3.53 -17.86 20.68
C LEU A 22 -4.35 -16.83 19.92
N LEU A 23 -5.63 -17.12 19.66
CA LEU A 23 -6.54 -16.19 18.98
C LEU A 23 -6.71 -14.89 19.77
N THR A 24 -6.87 -15.00 21.09
CA THR A 24 -6.94 -13.82 21.97
C THR A 24 -5.66 -12.97 21.87
N LYS A 25 -4.49 -13.62 21.91
CA LYS A 25 -3.20 -12.93 21.81
C LYS A 25 -2.99 -12.28 20.45
N GLU A 26 -3.37 -12.96 19.37
CA GLU A 26 -3.30 -12.42 18.01
C GLU A 26 -4.15 -11.16 17.87
N LEU A 27 -5.41 -11.20 18.33
CA LEU A 27 -6.32 -10.06 18.26
C LEU A 27 -5.78 -8.86 19.03
N LEU A 28 -5.28 -9.07 20.25
CA LEU A 28 -4.69 -8.01 21.06
C LEU A 28 -3.44 -7.43 20.41
N SER A 29 -2.53 -8.29 19.94
CA SER A 29 -1.31 -7.85 19.28
C SER A 29 -1.59 -7.09 17.98
N ASN A 30 -2.60 -7.52 17.21
CA ASN A 30 -3.01 -6.82 16.00
C ASN A 30 -3.63 -5.46 16.33
N ASP A 31 -4.50 -5.38 17.35
CA ASP A 31 -5.08 -4.09 17.78
C ASP A 31 -4.00 -3.08 18.22
N GLU A 32 -3.02 -3.52 19.02
CA GLU A 32 -1.86 -2.72 19.41
C GLU A 32 -1.07 -2.24 18.19
N LEU A 33 -0.80 -3.13 17.23
CA LEU A 33 -0.08 -2.80 16.00
C LEU A 33 -0.84 -1.81 15.13
N GLN A 34 -2.17 -1.96 15.01
CA GLN A 34 -3.02 -1.02 14.27
C GLN A 34 -3.06 0.36 14.94
N LYS A 35 -3.12 0.41 16.28
CA LYS A 35 -3.06 1.68 17.04
C LYS A 35 -1.72 2.38 16.84
N ALA A 36 -0.60 1.66 17.01
CA ALA A 36 0.74 2.20 16.80
C ALA A 36 0.93 2.70 15.37
N ARG A 37 0.46 1.95 14.37
CA ARG A 37 0.49 2.36 12.95
C ARG A 37 -0.28 3.66 12.72
N LYS A 38 -1.50 3.78 13.26
CA LYS A 38 -2.32 4.99 13.11
C LYS A 38 -1.64 6.21 13.74
N GLU A 39 -1.12 6.05 14.95
CA GLU A 39 -0.43 7.13 15.66
C GLU A 39 0.81 7.60 14.89
N LEU A 40 1.61 6.66 14.37
CA LEU A 40 2.78 6.97 13.58
C LEU A 40 2.43 7.72 12.29
N ILE A 41 1.37 7.31 11.58
CA ILE A 41 0.88 8.00 10.37
C ILE A 41 0.47 9.43 10.71
N THR A 42 -0.28 9.63 11.80
CA THR A 42 -0.72 10.96 12.23
C THR A 42 0.49 11.84 12.58
N GLY A 43 1.38 11.37 13.43
CA GLY A 43 2.55 12.13 13.86
C GLY A 43 3.50 12.48 12.72
N LEU A 44 3.71 11.58 11.76
CA LEU A 44 4.52 11.87 10.57
C LEU A 44 3.85 12.89 9.63
N ASN A 45 2.53 12.84 9.47
CA ASN A 45 1.80 13.85 8.69
C ASN A 45 1.84 15.23 9.35
N GLU A 46 1.71 15.30 10.68
CA GLU A 46 1.88 16.56 11.41
C GLU A 46 3.30 17.12 11.24
N MET A 47 4.31 16.26 11.27
CA MET A 47 5.70 16.65 11.05
C MET A 47 5.94 17.15 9.62
N LEU A 48 5.32 16.53 8.60
CA LEU A 48 5.35 17.00 7.21
C LEU A 48 4.75 18.40 7.04
N ASN A 49 3.66 18.69 7.76
CA ASN A 49 2.97 19.97 7.69
C ASN A 49 3.63 21.07 8.54
N SER A 50 4.63 20.72 9.34
CA SER A 50 5.36 21.66 10.18
C SER A 50 6.43 22.39 9.39
N SER A 51 6.42 23.73 9.44
CA SER A 51 7.37 24.58 8.68
C SER A 51 8.82 24.52 9.18
N ARG A 52 9.13 23.81 10.28
CA ARG A 52 10.45 23.81 10.95
C ARG A 52 10.95 22.40 11.27
N VAL A 53 11.21 21.62 10.23
CA VAL A 53 11.77 20.26 10.38
C VAL A 53 13.14 20.14 9.70
N ASN A 54 14.14 19.69 10.46
CA ASN A 54 15.50 19.43 9.96
C ASN A 54 15.61 18.05 9.27
N ILE A 55 14.51 17.31 9.19
CA ILE A 55 14.44 15.95 8.64
C ILE A 55 13.45 15.98 7.47
N GLY A 56 13.89 15.55 6.30
CA GLY A 56 13.01 15.35 5.14
C GLY A 56 12.24 14.03 5.28
N ILE A 57 10.92 14.09 5.22
CA ILE A 57 10.06 12.90 5.13
C ILE A 57 9.72 12.68 3.64
N LYS A 58 9.83 11.44 3.18
CA LYS A 58 9.40 11.02 1.83
C LYS A 58 8.29 9.96 1.97
N ARG A 59 7.13 10.20 1.34
CA ARG A 59 6.04 9.22 1.32
C ARG A 59 6.25 8.23 0.17
N MET A 60 6.13 6.95 0.47
CA MET A 60 6.19 5.91 -0.55
C MET A 60 4.94 5.98 -1.42
N GLY A 61 5.11 5.95 -2.75
CA GLY A 61 4.00 6.09 -3.69
C GLY A 61 3.41 7.51 -3.80
N GLU A 62 4.07 8.54 -3.26
CA GLU A 62 3.72 9.93 -3.55
C GLU A 62 4.19 10.31 -4.95
N ILE A 63 3.28 10.92 -5.70
CA ILE A 63 3.49 11.27 -7.09
C ILE A 63 4.24 12.60 -7.22
N ASP A 64 5.18 12.66 -8.15
CA ASP A 64 5.81 13.91 -8.54
C ASP A 64 4.90 14.70 -9.51
N GLU A 65 4.12 15.62 -8.96
CA GLU A 65 3.19 16.48 -9.72
C GLU A 65 3.88 17.18 -10.91
N LYS A 66 5.16 17.57 -10.78
CA LYS A 66 5.88 18.28 -11.84
C LYS A 66 6.05 17.42 -13.10
N ALA A 67 6.22 16.12 -12.95
CA ALA A 67 6.30 15.20 -14.07
C ALA A 67 5.01 15.23 -14.90
N PHE A 68 3.86 15.25 -14.21
CA PHE A 68 2.53 15.30 -14.82
C PHE A 68 2.23 16.66 -15.44
N GLN A 69 2.61 17.76 -14.76
CA GLN A 69 2.48 19.12 -15.31
C GLN A 69 3.17 19.26 -16.66
N ASN A 70 4.36 18.68 -16.82
CA ASN A 70 5.11 18.76 -18.07
C ASN A 70 4.36 18.04 -19.21
N ILE A 71 3.86 16.84 -18.95
CA ILE A 71 3.09 16.06 -19.94
C ILE A 71 1.82 16.82 -20.34
N VAL A 72 1.07 17.32 -19.36
CA VAL A 72 -0.20 18.01 -19.60
C VAL A 72 -0.02 19.32 -20.36
N LYS A 73 1.03 20.10 -20.05
CA LYS A 73 1.38 21.34 -20.78
C LYS A 73 1.67 21.11 -22.27
N HIS A 74 2.11 19.91 -22.66
CA HIS A 74 2.32 19.59 -24.07
C HIS A 74 1.01 19.25 -24.80
N LYS A 75 -0.04 18.85 -24.08
CA LYS A 75 -1.28 18.30 -24.65
C LYS A 75 -2.48 19.25 -24.56
N PHE A 76 -2.51 20.13 -23.56
CA PHE A 76 -3.65 21.01 -23.28
C PHE A 76 -3.24 22.50 -23.26
N PRO A 77 -4.16 23.42 -23.61
CA PRO A 77 -3.96 24.85 -23.44
C PRO A 77 -3.67 25.21 -21.97
N PRO A 78 -2.92 26.30 -21.70
CA PRO A 78 -2.59 26.72 -20.33
C PRO A 78 -3.82 26.87 -19.41
N GLU A 79 -4.96 27.28 -19.97
CA GLU A 79 -6.22 27.47 -19.25
C GLU A 79 -6.80 26.16 -18.69
N GLU A 80 -6.53 25.02 -19.36
CA GLU A 80 -7.01 23.70 -18.95
C GLU A 80 -5.90 22.84 -18.30
N ALA A 81 -4.63 23.17 -18.54
CA ALA A 81 -3.49 22.37 -18.14
C ALA A 81 -3.36 22.20 -16.62
N GLU A 82 -3.70 23.22 -15.84
CA GLU A 82 -3.65 23.14 -14.37
C GLU A 82 -4.70 22.15 -13.84
N ILE A 83 -5.96 22.28 -14.31
CA ILE A 83 -7.06 21.39 -13.92
C ILE A 83 -6.73 19.94 -14.33
N LYS A 84 -6.28 19.74 -15.57
CA LYS A 84 -5.94 18.40 -16.09
C LYS A 84 -4.77 17.76 -15.34
N THR A 85 -3.81 18.55 -14.89
CA THR A 85 -2.72 18.06 -14.02
C THR A 85 -3.27 17.55 -12.70
N ILE A 86 -4.11 18.34 -12.03
CA ILE A 86 -4.68 17.97 -10.71
C ILE A 86 -5.55 16.71 -10.84
N GLU A 87 -6.40 16.64 -11.87
CA GLU A 87 -7.23 15.46 -12.17
C GLU A 87 -6.36 14.20 -12.32
N LEU A 88 -5.31 14.28 -13.14
CA LEU A 88 -4.44 13.15 -13.45
C LEU A 88 -3.62 12.72 -12.22
N CYS A 89 -3.05 13.67 -11.48
CA CYS A 89 -2.31 13.39 -10.25
C CYS A 89 -3.23 12.74 -9.20
N SER A 90 -4.44 13.25 -9.03
CA SER A 90 -5.40 12.69 -8.07
C SER A 90 -5.79 11.26 -8.44
N LEU A 91 -6.06 11.00 -9.72
CA LEU A 91 -6.42 9.67 -10.21
C LEU A 91 -5.31 8.66 -9.95
N TRP A 92 -4.06 9.00 -10.27
CA TRP A 92 -2.94 8.11 -9.99
C TRP A 92 -2.68 7.95 -8.49
N GLN A 93 -2.82 9.02 -7.71
CA GLN A 93 -2.58 8.96 -6.27
C GLN A 93 -3.59 8.06 -5.58
N GLU A 94 -4.86 8.07 -6.01
CA GLU A 94 -5.89 7.13 -5.55
C GLU A 94 -5.59 5.68 -5.97
N LYS A 95 -5.13 5.45 -7.20
CA LYS A 95 -4.68 4.10 -7.62
C LYS A 95 -3.54 3.57 -6.74
N LEU A 96 -2.55 4.41 -6.43
CA LEU A 96 -1.40 4.04 -5.59
C LEU A 96 -1.75 3.85 -4.11
N LYS A 97 -2.87 4.41 -3.64
CA LYS A 97 -3.38 4.13 -2.28
C LYS A 97 -3.98 2.73 -2.16
N ASN A 98 -4.40 2.12 -3.26
CA ASN A 98 -4.95 0.77 -3.25
C ASN A 98 -3.82 -0.25 -3.01
N PRO A 99 -3.80 -0.98 -1.89
CA PRO A 99 -2.78 -1.98 -1.61
C PRO A 99 -2.80 -3.17 -2.58
N ASP A 100 -3.88 -3.38 -3.32
CA ASP A 100 -3.97 -4.42 -4.35
C ASP A 100 -3.36 -3.98 -5.70
N PHE A 101 -3.04 -2.69 -5.85
CA PHE A 101 -2.41 -2.17 -7.05
C PHE A 101 -0.89 -2.35 -6.99
N TYR A 102 -0.39 -3.33 -7.74
CA TYR A 102 1.04 -3.63 -7.85
C TYR A 102 1.56 -3.33 -9.26
N PRO A 103 2.06 -2.09 -9.51
CA PRO A 103 2.54 -1.69 -10.84
C PRO A 103 3.90 -2.32 -11.19
N PHE A 104 4.52 -3.08 -10.30
CA PHE A 104 5.80 -3.75 -10.51
C PHE A 104 5.67 -5.24 -10.23
N LYS A 105 6.35 -6.05 -11.04
CA LYS A 105 6.54 -7.48 -10.85
C LYS A 105 8.02 -7.75 -10.61
N ILE A 106 8.30 -8.56 -9.61
CA ILE A 106 9.66 -9.05 -9.35
C ILE A 106 9.94 -10.17 -10.35
N ILE A 107 10.95 -9.99 -11.19
CA ILE A 107 11.51 -11.06 -12.01
C ILE A 107 12.82 -11.53 -11.40
N HIS A 108 13.11 -12.81 -11.60
CA HIS A 108 14.39 -13.39 -11.21
C HIS A 108 15.26 -13.50 -12.45
N ASN A 109 16.35 -12.76 -12.48
CA ASN A 109 17.30 -12.78 -13.59
C ASN A 109 18.72 -12.92 -13.02
N ASP A 110 19.41 -13.98 -13.43
CA ASP A 110 20.81 -14.26 -13.04
C ASP A 110 21.10 -14.17 -11.52
N GLY A 111 20.22 -14.75 -10.69
CA GLY A 111 20.39 -14.77 -9.24
C GLY A 111 19.99 -13.47 -8.51
N LYS A 112 19.55 -12.42 -9.23
CA LYS A 112 19.04 -11.18 -8.65
C LYS A 112 17.54 -11.03 -8.84
N HIS A 113 16.90 -10.40 -7.86
CA HIS A 113 15.52 -9.93 -7.95
C HIS A 113 15.50 -8.53 -8.55
N GLU A 114 14.86 -8.36 -9.71
CA GLU A 114 14.67 -7.08 -10.37
C GLU A 114 13.19 -6.73 -10.40
N GLU A 115 12.86 -5.49 -10.03
CA GLU A 115 11.51 -4.94 -10.16
C GLU A 115 11.31 -4.40 -11.58
N VAL A 116 10.40 -5.01 -12.33
CA VAL A 116 10.03 -4.57 -13.68
C VAL A 116 8.59 -4.09 -13.67
N LEU A 117 8.29 -3.00 -14.39
CA LEU A 117 6.91 -2.51 -14.54
C LEU A 117 6.01 -3.64 -15.06
N TYR A 118 4.99 -3.99 -14.28
CA TYR A 118 3.98 -4.97 -14.64
C TYR A 118 3.03 -4.34 -15.66
N LYS A 119 3.37 -4.56 -16.93
CA LYS A 119 2.69 -3.97 -18.07
C LYS A 119 1.33 -4.60 -18.40
N ASP A 120 0.83 -5.63 -17.71
CA ASP A 120 -0.37 -6.36 -18.18
C ASP A 120 -1.68 -5.88 -17.56
N ASP A 121 -1.67 -4.82 -16.75
CA ASP A 121 -2.91 -4.21 -16.29
C ASP A 121 -3.49 -3.34 -17.41
N GLU A 122 -4.63 -3.77 -18.01
CA GLU A 122 -5.41 -2.99 -18.98
C GLU A 122 -5.63 -1.55 -18.50
N SER A 123 -5.67 -1.33 -17.18
CA SER A 123 -5.86 0.00 -16.57
C SER A 123 -4.67 0.95 -16.74
N GLN A 124 -3.46 0.42 -16.96
CA GLN A 124 -2.24 1.20 -17.22
C GLN A 124 -2.08 1.52 -18.71
N TYR A 125 -2.46 0.60 -19.61
CA TYR A 125 -2.47 0.86 -21.05
C TYR A 125 -3.50 1.91 -21.45
N LYS A 126 -4.74 1.81 -20.94
CA LYS A 126 -5.77 2.82 -21.21
C LYS A 126 -5.31 4.21 -20.78
N LEU A 127 -4.65 4.31 -19.63
CA LEU A 127 -4.11 5.56 -19.14
C LEU A 127 -2.90 6.06 -19.93
N LYS A 128 -2.03 5.15 -20.37
CA LYS A 128 -0.92 5.51 -21.24
C LYS A 128 -1.42 6.04 -22.58
N ASP A 129 -2.40 5.39 -23.19
CA ASP A 129 -2.99 5.79 -24.47
C ASP A 129 -3.81 7.09 -24.36
N GLU A 130 -4.51 7.31 -23.24
CA GLU A 130 -5.25 8.56 -22.99
C GLU A 130 -4.33 9.78 -22.85
N TRP A 131 -3.08 9.61 -22.38
CA TRP A 131 -2.22 10.72 -21.98
C TRP A 131 -0.89 10.84 -22.74
N GLU A 132 -0.42 9.80 -23.44
CA GLU A 132 0.75 9.85 -24.35
C GLU A 132 0.39 10.13 -25.83
N GLY A 133 -0.90 10.16 -26.18
CA GLY A 133 -1.35 10.53 -27.53
C GLY A 133 -1.18 12.00 -27.88
#